data_AF-A0A651GSD5-F1
#
_entry.id   AF-A0A651GSD5-F1
#
_cell.length_a   1.000
_cell.length_b   1.000
_cell.length_c   1.000
_cell.angle_alpha   90.00
_cell.angle_beta   90.00
_cell.angle_gamma   90.00
#
_symmetry.space_group_name_H-M   'P 1'
#
loop_
_entity.id
_entity.type
_entity.pdbx_description
1 polymer ?
#
loop_
_entity_poly.entity_id
_entity_poly.type
_entity_poly.pdbx_seq_one_letter_code
_entity_poly.pdbx_strand_id
1 'polypeptide(L)'
;MVQSYQAYQANIDALHRTAHTLAYDAARKAVEAVLLAMGVRISRVGGHHTTVAAAEAVLLPPPPSRRRNALSFARARNVRHEDEYPRPTIHSGVTLRERREQTQNCVRLVSDCRELLGLDRIDELVPTDHRLSEWTPPAARPRP
;
A
#
# COMPACT_ATOMS: atom_id res chain seq x y z
N MET A 1 -21.35 -14.93 29.12
CA MET A 1 -21.55 -13.64 28.40
C MET A 1 -20.29 -12.77 28.32
N VAL A 2 -19.43 -12.68 29.34
CA VAL A 2 -18.21 -11.83 29.27
C VAL A 2 -17.14 -12.40 28.31
N GLN A 3 -16.93 -13.73 28.31
CA GLN A 3 -15.96 -14.38 27.40
C GLN A 3 -16.31 -14.24 25.92
N SER A 4 -17.60 -14.25 25.55
CA SER A 4 -18.04 -14.07 24.16
C SER A 4 -17.80 -12.65 23.64
N TYR A 5 -17.91 -11.63 24.50
CA TYR A 5 -17.62 -10.25 24.13
C TYR A 5 -16.12 -10.00 23.94
N GLN A 6 -15.28 -10.57 24.81
CA GLN A 6 -13.82 -10.49 24.68
C GLN A 6 -13.31 -11.16 23.39
N ALA A 7 -13.83 -12.35 23.06
CA ALA A 7 -13.50 -13.04 21.81
C ALA A 7 -13.94 -12.23 20.57
N TYR A 8 -15.11 -11.60 20.62
CA TYR A 8 -15.59 -10.72 19.56
C TYR A 8 -14.66 -9.52 19.35
N GLN A 9 -14.25 -8.84 20.42
CA GLN A 9 -13.32 -7.70 20.35
C GLN A 9 -11.97 -8.11 19.77
N ALA A 10 -11.40 -9.24 20.22
CA ALA A 10 -10.14 -9.75 19.70
C ALA A 10 -10.19 -10.05 18.19
N ASN A 11 -11.32 -10.59 17.70
CA ASN A 11 -11.53 -10.85 16.28
C ASN A 11 -11.62 -9.56 15.46
N ILE A 12 -12.35 -8.54 15.96
CA ILE A 12 -12.45 -7.24 15.31
C ILE A 12 -11.05 -6.60 15.21
N ASP A 13 -10.29 -6.59 16.30
CA ASP A 13 -8.92 -6.06 16.30
C ASP A 13 -8.02 -6.78 15.29
N ALA A 14 -8.12 -8.11 15.20
CA ALA A 14 -7.38 -8.91 14.23
C ALA A 14 -7.74 -8.53 12.78
N LEU A 15 -9.03 -8.39 12.46
CA LEU A 15 -9.48 -7.94 11.14
C LEU A 15 -8.92 -6.56 10.78
N HIS A 16 -8.93 -5.62 11.72
CA HIS A 16 -8.39 -4.28 11.51
C HIS A 16 -6.86 -4.27 11.33
N ARG A 17 -6.12 -5.13 12.05
CA ARG A 17 -4.67 -5.32 11.82
C ARG A 17 -4.38 -5.85 10.42
N THR A 18 -5.13 -6.86 9.98
CA THR A 18 -4.97 -7.44 8.63
C THR A 18 -5.34 -6.42 7.54
N ALA A 19 -6.46 -5.69 7.70
CA ALA A 19 -6.87 -4.66 6.75
C ALA A 19 -5.83 -3.54 6.62
N HIS A 20 -5.29 -3.08 7.75
CA HIS A 20 -4.21 -2.09 7.77
C HIS A 20 -2.97 -2.60 7.04
N THR A 21 -2.58 -3.85 7.29
CA THR A 21 -1.42 -4.48 6.65
C THR A 21 -1.55 -4.52 5.13
N LEU A 22 -2.68 -5.00 4.62
CA LEU A 22 -2.93 -5.09 3.19
C LEU A 22 -2.98 -3.70 2.54
N ALA A 23 -3.63 -2.72 3.19
CA ALA A 23 -3.69 -1.36 2.68
C ALA A 23 -2.30 -0.71 2.60
N TYR A 24 -1.46 -0.91 3.61
CA TYR A 24 -0.08 -0.42 3.60
C TYR A 24 0.74 -1.03 2.46
N ASP A 25 0.69 -2.35 2.28
CA ASP A 25 1.45 -3.03 1.23
C ASP A 25 0.97 -2.63 -0.18
N ALA A 26 -0.33 -2.44 -0.37
CA ALA A 26 -0.89 -1.90 -1.61
C ALA A 26 -0.40 -0.47 -1.89
N ALA A 27 -0.45 0.41 -0.88
CA ALA A 27 0.05 1.78 -1.01
C ALA A 27 1.54 1.82 -1.33
N ARG A 28 2.35 0.98 -0.67
CA ARG A 28 3.79 0.85 -0.95
C ARG A 28 4.05 0.46 -2.40
N LYS A 29 3.31 -0.51 -2.93
CA LYS A 29 3.44 -0.96 -4.32
C LYS A 29 3.00 0.10 -5.33
N ALA A 30 1.93 0.84 -5.02
CA ALA A 30 1.46 1.93 -5.86
C ALA A 30 2.50 3.06 -5.95
N VAL A 31 3.11 3.43 -4.81
CA VAL A 31 4.22 4.40 -4.77
C VAL A 31 5.43 3.90 -5.56
N GLU A 32 5.83 2.63 -5.36
CA GLU A 32 6.92 2.01 -6.13
C GLU A 32 6.68 2.09 -7.65
N ALA A 33 5.43 1.90 -8.08
CA ALA A 33 5.05 2.01 -9.50
C ALA A 33 5.19 3.43 -10.04
N VAL A 34 4.74 4.45 -9.29
CA VAL A 34 4.92 5.86 -9.66
C VAL A 34 6.41 6.20 -9.77
N LEU A 35 7.21 5.79 -8.78
CA LEU A 35 8.66 6.01 -8.78
C LEU A 35 9.34 5.37 -10.00
N LEU A 36 8.96 4.14 -10.32
CA LEU A 36 9.45 3.45 -11.50
C LEU A 36 9.08 4.18 -12.81
N ALA A 37 7.86 4.71 -12.90
CA ALA A 37 7.40 5.48 -14.06
C ALA A 37 8.22 6.79 -14.26
N MET A 38 8.75 7.37 -13.19
CA MET A 38 9.67 8.52 -13.25
C MET A 38 11.14 8.11 -13.43
N GLY A 39 11.44 6.83 -13.62
CA GLY A 39 12.80 6.32 -13.79
C GLY A 39 13.57 6.13 -12.47
N VAL A 40 12.93 6.26 -11.31
CA VAL A 40 13.56 6.07 -10.00
C VAL A 40 13.44 4.60 -9.59
N ARG A 41 14.58 3.92 -9.42
CA ARG A 41 14.62 2.54 -8.91
C ARG A 41 14.97 2.52 -7.43
N ILE A 42 14.09 1.95 -6.63
CA ILE A 42 14.30 1.77 -5.19
C ILE A 42 15.19 0.54 -4.98
N SER A 43 16.29 0.69 -4.22
CA SER A 43 17.19 -0.41 -3.90
C SER A 43 16.59 -1.37 -2.86
N ARG A 44 17.07 -2.62 -2.84
CA ARG A 44 16.58 -3.68 -1.94
C ARG A 44 16.93 -3.43 -0.46
N VAL A 45 18.01 -2.69 -0.18
CA VAL A 45 18.49 -2.36 1.16
C VAL A 45 18.06 -0.95 1.54
N GLY A 46 17.29 -0.81 2.63
CA GLY A 46 16.78 0.50 3.08
C GLY A 46 15.66 1.08 2.20
N GLY A 47 15.26 0.38 1.14
CA GLY A 47 14.31 0.85 0.14
C GLY A 47 13.00 1.37 0.72
N HIS A 48 12.56 0.88 1.87
CA HIS A 48 11.31 1.32 2.51
C HIS A 48 11.39 2.76 3.06
N HIS A 49 12.56 3.20 3.55
CA HIS A 49 12.76 4.61 3.93
C HIS A 49 12.84 5.49 2.70
N THR A 50 13.55 5.02 1.67
CA THR A 50 13.65 5.70 0.38
C THR A 50 12.29 5.82 -0.30
N THR A 51 11.43 4.81 -0.17
CA THR A 51 10.05 4.81 -0.70
C THR A 51 9.21 5.88 -0.03
N VAL A 52 9.30 6.04 1.29
CA VAL A 52 8.55 7.09 2.03
C VAL A 52 9.04 8.48 1.65
N ALA A 53 10.35 8.71 1.66
CA ALA A 53 10.93 10.01 1.30
C ALA A 53 10.65 10.38 -0.17
N ALA A 54 10.71 9.40 -1.06
CA ALA A 54 10.41 9.60 -2.47
C ALA A 54 8.90 9.74 -2.72
N ALA A 55 8.04 9.05 -1.96
CA ALA A 55 6.59 9.28 -1.96
C ALA A 55 6.29 10.73 -1.58
N GLU A 56 6.90 11.23 -0.49
CA GLU A 56 6.75 12.62 -0.09
C GLU A 56 7.16 13.55 -1.23
N ALA A 57 8.38 13.41 -1.76
CA ALA A 57 8.88 14.27 -2.84
C ALA A 57 7.98 14.31 -4.08
N VAL A 58 7.40 13.17 -4.45
CA VAL A 58 6.59 13.00 -5.68
C VAL A 58 5.14 13.42 -5.48
N LEU A 59 4.60 13.21 -4.28
CA LEU A 59 3.21 13.49 -3.93
C LEU A 59 3.02 14.88 -3.30
N LEU A 60 4.11 15.61 -3.06
CA LEU A 60 4.12 16.98 -2.55
C LEU A 60 3.64 18.07 -3.52
N PRO A 61 3.54 17.90 -4.86
CA PRO A 61 2.79 18.84 -5.67
C PRO A 61 1.32 18.90 -5.20
N PRO A 62 0.67 20.08 -5.22
CA PRO A 62 -0.67 20.27 -4.67
C PRO A 62 -1.69 19.26 -5.25
N PRO A 63 -2.70 18.83 -4.46
CA PRO A 63 -3.28 19.50 -3.29
C PRO A 63 -2.74 19.10 -1.88
N PRO A 64 -2.96 19.92 -0.83
CA PRO A 64 -2.52 19.69 0.55
C PRO A 64 -2.96 18.34 1.17
N SER A 65 -4.02 17.73 0.65
CA SER A 65 -4.48 16.39 1.05
C SER A 65 -3.45 15.30 0.78
N ARG A 66 -2.68 15.38 -0.32
CA ARG A 66 -1.66 14.39 -0.68
C ARG A 66 -0.49 14.38 0.31
N ARG A 67 -0.10 15.55 0.81
CA ARG A 67 0.91 15.67 1.88
C ARG A 67 0.48 14.95 3.17
N ARG A 68 -0.80 15.08 3.56
CA ARG A 68 -1.34 14.37 4.73
C ARG A 68 -1.32 12.85 4.52
N ASN A 69 -1.64 12.39 3.32
CA ASN A 69 -1.61 10.97 2.97
C ASN A 69 -0.18 10.41 3.03
N ALA A 70 0.82 11.14 2.50
CA ALA A 70 2.23 10.74 2.55
C ALA A 70 2.78 10.65 3.99
N LEU A 71 2.52 11.66 4.83
CA LEU A 71 2.90 11.63 6.25
C LEU A 71 2.21 10.47 7.00
N SER A 72 0.96 10.16 6.63
CA SER A 72 0.23 9.02 7.19
C SER A 72 0.83 7.68 6.76
N PHE A 73 1.40 7.59 5.56
CA PHE A 73 2.08 6.39 5.07
C PHE A 73 3.36 6.08 5.86
N ALA A 74 4.13 7.09 6.24
CA ALA A 74 5.29 6.92 7.13
C ALA A 74 4.87 6.34 8.49
N ARG A 75 3.76 6.84 9.06
CA ARG A 75 3.20 6.33 10.32
C ARG A 75 2.68 4.89 10.16
N ALA A 76 1.92 4.62 9.10
CA ALA A 76 1.38 3.29 8.80
C ALA A 76 2.50 2.24 8.68
N ARG A 77 3.66 2.61 8.13
CA ARG A 77 4.84 1.73 8.10
C ARG A 77 5.27 1.29 9.50
N ASN A 78 5.37 2.24 10.43
CA ASN A 78 5.82 1.92 11.79
C ASN A 78 4.85 0.98 12.48
N VAL A 79 3.54 1.24 12.33
CA VAL A 79 2.48 0.36 12.86
C VAL A 79 2.57 -1.03 12.24
N ARG A 80 2.73 -1.12 10.92
CA ARG A 80 2.90 -2.40 10.20
C ARG A 80 4.12 -3.18 10.69
N HIS A 81 5.23 -2.49 10.94
CA HIS A 81 6.47 -3.08 11.44
C HIS A 81 6.30 -3.60 12.88
N GLU A 82 5.62 -2.85 13.73
CA GLU A 82 5.29 -3.27 15.10
C GLU A 82 4.34 -4.48 15.12
N ASP A 83 3.36 -4.54 14.20
CA ASP A 83 2.48 -5.70 14.04
C ASP A 83 3.24 -6.96 13.60
N GLU A 84 4.27 -6.83 12.75
CA GLU A 84 5.08 -7.97 12.26
C GLU A 84 6.10 -8.46 13.27
N TYR A 85 6.74 -7.51 13.96
CA TYR A 85 7.81 -7.76 14.91
C TYR A 85 7.41 -7.22 16.29
N PRO A 86 6.43 -7.85 16.96
CA PRO A 86 5.97 -7.40 18.26
C PRO A 86 7.13 -7.46 19.26
N ARG A 87 7.49 -6.31 19.81
CA ARG A 87 8.49 -6.25 20.88
C ARG A 87 7.77 -6.46 22.22
N PRO A 88 8.32 -7.28 23.14
CA PRO A 88 7.68 -7.60 24.42
C PRO A 88 7.27 -6.38 25.26
N THR A 89 7.96 -5.25 25.07
CA THR A 89 7.81 -4.02 25.85
C THR A 89 7.12 -2.87 25.12
N ILE A 90 6.79 -3.01 23.82
CA ILE A 90 6.17 -1.94 23.04
C ILE A 90 4.92 -2.53 22.37
N HIS A 91 3.76 -2.32 22.97
CA HIS A 91 2.52 -2.35 22.22
C HIS A 91 2.50 -1.11 21.33
N SER A 92 2.19 -1.29 20.04
CA SER A 92 1.83 -0.18 19.16
C SER A 92 0.62 0.51 19.78
N GLY A 93 0.80 1.54 20.60
CA GLY A 93 -0.27 2.24 21.35
C GLY A 93 -1.35 2.89 20.46
N VAL A 94 -1.38 2.53 19.19
CA VAL A 94 -2.32 2.88 18.13
C VAL A 94 -3.69 2.30 18.47
N THR A 95 -4.62 3.20 18.68
CA THR A 95 -6.04 2.89 18.87
C THR A 95 -6.66 2.32 17.59
N LEU A 96 -7.78 1.59 17.74
CA LEU A 96 -8.56 1.09 16.60
C LEU A 96 -8.95 2.21 15.62
N ARG A 97 -9.30 3.38 16.17
CA ARG A 97 -9.64 4.58 15.39
C ARG A 97 -8.46 5.04 14.54
N GLU A 98 -7.29 5.22 15.14
CA GLU A 98 -6.08 5.65 14.42
C GLU A 98 -5.70 4.64 13.34
N ARG A 99 -5.82 3.35 13.62
CA ARG A 99 -5.57 2.29 12.63
C ARG A 99 -6.53 2.37 11.46
N ARG A 100 -7.82 2.66 11.71
CA ARG A 100 -8.82 2.86 10.64
C ARG A 100 -8.50 4.10 9.81
N GLU A 101 -8.13 5.21 10.45
CA GLU A 101 -7.74 6.44 9.75
C GLU A 101 -6.49 6.22 8.88
N GLN A 102 -5.48 5.52 9.40
CA GLN A 102 -4.28 5.14 8.64
C GLN A 102 -4.62 4.25 7.45
N THR A 103 -5.46 3.23 7.65
CA THR A 103 -5.94 2.33 6.59
C THR A 103 -6.61 3.12 5.45
N GLN A 104 -7.50 4.05 5.80
CA GLN A 104 -8.17 4.91 4.82
C GLN A 104 -7.19 5.82 4.07
N ASN A 105 -6.18 6.35 4.76
CA ASN A 105 -5.15 7.18 4.12
C ASN A 105 -4.28 6.36 3.15
N CYS A 106 -3.96 5.11 3.47
CA CYS A 106 -3.28 4.21 2.52
C CYS A 106 -4.13 3.92 1.28
N VAL A 107 -5.44 3.72 1.42
CA VAL A 107 -6.35 3.53 0.28
C VAL A 107 -6.44 4.78 -0.60
N ARG A 108 -6.50 5.97 0.02
CA ARG A 108 -6.46 7.24 -0.73
C ARG A 108 -5.14 7.42 -1.47
N LEU A 109 -4.03 7.07 -0.83
CA LEU A 109 -2.71 7.10 -1.45
C LEU A 109 -2.62 6.20 -2.70
N VAL A 110 -3.22 5.00 -2.67
CA VAL A 110 -3.31 4.15 -3.87
C VAL A 110 -4.08 4.87 -4.98
N SER A 111 -5.17 5.57 -4.64
CA SER A 111 -5.97 6.33 -5.62
C SER A 111 -5.18 7.50 -6.20
N ASP A 112 -4.45 8.25 -5.36
CA ASP A 112 -3.55 9.33 -5.80
C ASP A 112 -2.49 8.81 -6.78
N CYS A 113 -1.90 7.64 -6.51
CA CYS A 113 -0.93 7.01 -7.40
C CYS A 113 -1.53 6.55 -8.74
N ARG A 114 -2.78 6.05 -8.73
CA ARG A 114 -3.49 5.66 -9.96
C ARG A 114 -3.72 6.87 -10.86
N GLU A 115 -4.14 7.99 -10.28
CA GLU A 115 -4.33 9.26 -10.99
C GLU A 115 -3.03 9.72 -11.64
N LEU A 116 -1.92 9.72 -10.88
CA LEU A 116 -0.59 10.13 -11.37
C LEU A 116 -0.06 9.25 -12.49
N LEU A 117 -0.37 7.95 -12.46
CA LEU A 117 -0.02 7.01 -13.52
C LEU A 117 -0.99 7.05 -14.71
N GLY A 118 -2.05 7.85 -14.65
CA GLY A 118 -3.09 7.90 -15.68
C GLY A 118 -3.91 6.61 -15.81
N LEU A 119 -3.91 5.75 -14.78
CA LEU A 119 -4.57 4.44 -14.83
C LEU A 119 -6.08 4.49 -14.75
N ASP A 120 -6.66 5.63 -14.37
CA ASP A 120 -8.11 5.84 -14.42
C ASP A 120 -8.62 6.04 -15.85
N ARG A 121 -7.70 6.09 -16.82
CA ARG A 121 -7.96 6.08 -18.27
C ARG A 121 -7.43 4.82 -18.96
N ILE A 122 -7.18 3.74 -18.21
CA ILE A 122 -6.66 2.48 -18.80
C ILE A 122 -7.55 1.97 -19.93
N ASP A 123 -8.88 2.14 -19.80
CA ASP A 123 -9.83 1.72 -20.84
C ASP A 123 -9.70 2.55 -22.13
N GLU A 124 -9.09 3.74 -22.07
CA GLU A 124 -8.74 4.58 -23.22
C GLU A 124 -7.36 4.23 -23.81
N LEU A 125 -6.45 3.66 -22.99
CA LEU A 125 -5.05 3.39 -23.33
C LEU A 125 -4.82 1.95 -23.78
N VAL A 126 -5.68 1.02 -23.38
CA VAL A 126 -5.67 -0.37 -23.80
C VAL A 126 -6.98 -0.65 -24.51
N PRO A 127 -6.99 -0.73 -25.85
CA PRO A 127 -8.17 -1.19 -26.57
C PRO A 127 -8.61 -2.53 -25.98
N THR A 128 -9.84 -2.58 -25.47
CA THR A 128 -10.45 -3.77 -24.86
C THR A 128 -10.63 -4.93 -25.86
N ASP A 129 -10.25 -4.71 -27.12
CA ASP A 129 -10.36 -5.63 -28.24
C ASP A 129 -9.26 -6.68 -28.34
N HIS A 130 -8.28 -6.70 -27.44
CA HIS A 130 -7.40 -7.86 -27.31
C HIS A 130 -8.13 -9.00 -26.61
N ARG A 131 -8.95 -9.71 -27.40
CA ARG A 131 -9.46 -11.02 -27.06
C ARG A 131 -8.30 -11.87 -26.54
N LEU A 132 -8.33 -12.19 -25.25
CA LEU A 132 -7.45 -13.18 -24.62
C LEU A 132 -7.52 -14.57 -25.30
N SER A 133 -8.40 -14.76 -26.28
CA SER A 133 -8.49 -15.96 -27.11
C SER A 133 -7.36 -16.12 -28.14
N GLU A 134 -6.56 -15.08 -28.41
CA GLU A 134 -5.47 -15.14 -29.42
C GLU A 134 -4.06 -15.26 -28.82
N TRP A 135 -3.93 -15.20 -27.49
CA TRP A 135 -2.63 -15.36 -26.86
C TRP A 135 -2.15 -16.81 -26.95
N THR A 136 -1.22 -17.05 -27.87
CA THR A 136 -0.48 -18.32 -27.96
C THR A 136 0.81 -18.15 -27.17
N PRO A 137 1.05 -18.95 -26.11
CA PRO A 137 2.30 -18.85 -25.36
C PRO A 137 3.51 -19.14 -26.28
N PRO A 138 4.63 -18.42 -26.13
CA PRO A 138 5.84 -18.74 -26.87
C PRO A 138 6.29 -20.16 -26.50
N ALA A 139 6.66 -20.95 -27.53
CA ALA A 139 7.12 -22.32 -27.35
C ALA A 139 8.22 -22.37 -26.27
N ALA A 140 8.03 -23.24 -25.28
CA ALA A 140 8.97 -23.42 -24.19
C ALA A 140 10.35 -23.70 -24.77
N ARG A 141 11.34 -22.86 -24.43
CA ARG A 141 12.73 -23.12 -24.83
C ARG A 141 13.15 -24.46 -24.21
N PRO A 142 13.78 -25.37 -24.98
CA PRO A 142 14.30 -26.60 -24.42
C PRO A 142 15.29 -26.27 -23.31
N ARG A 143 15.14 -26.94 -22.17
CA ARG A 143 16.09 -26.81 -21.05
C ARG A 143 17.42 -27.46 -21.47
N PRO A 144 18.56 -26.85 -21.12
CA PRO A 144 19.87 -27.48 -21.26
C PRO A 144 20.01 -28.71 -20.35
#